data_AF-A0A2N2PZM3-F1
#
_entry.id   AF-A0A2N2PZM3-F1
#
_cell.length_a   1.000
_cell.length_b   1.000
_cell.length_c   1.000
_cell.angle_alpha   90.00
_cell.angle_beta   90.00
_cell.angle_gamma   90.00
#
_symmetry.space_group_name_H-M   'P 1'
#
loop_
_entity.id
_entity.type
_entity.pdbx_description
1 polymer ?
#
loop_
_entity_poly.entity_id
_entity_poly.type
_entity_poly.pdbx_seq_one_letter_code
_entity_poly.pdbx_strand_id
1 'polypeptide(L)'
;MTAVNTSAPDPSPPRQGVRLPLARPVVTYVLLGAIAVFFVLETVLGGSTSLVALEKLGAQVNSQVAGGACWRLLAAMFLHIGLTHIAFNGWALFSLGREVEAFYGSGRFTTIYLLSGLFGSLAYYLLGPDVLSAGASGAVFGLVGAEIAYLLRNRGLVGALGRQRLANLAVLVGVNLVLGFTIPGINNIAHLGGLISGAALGCALAPRYQVAWEFTATGPAPRLVDRMPRWRQAGAVLVVLVALVGGVALGNQRWAGSAAVLRQQAQAASSAGDLAQAQTLLERAIAADPTDAQSFFDLGWVHARQNDLPRAAGAFEAVLKLMPNQPDTRYVLGLVYADLGQPTDARAMLQGFLAQETSGERADHARSVLETLP
;
A
#
# COMPACT_ATOMS: atom_id res chain seq x y z
N MET A 1 60.25 54.02 32.03
CA MET A 1 59.18 54.08 31.02
C MET A 1 58.63 52.68 30.83
N THR A 2 57.51 52.36 31.49
CA THR A 2 56.79 51.10 31.35
C THR A 2 55.50 51.40 30.60
N ALA A 3 55.45 51.02 29.32
CA ALA A 3 54.24 51.12 28.51
C ALA A 3 53.26 50.03 28.96
N VAL A 4 52.18 50.45 29.60
CA VAL A 4 51.06 49.58 29.95
C VAL A 4 50.25 49.35 28.67
N ASN A 5 50.33 48.14 28.11
CA ASN A 5 49.52 47.72 26.98
C ASN A 5 48.11 47.35 27.46
N THR A 6 47.20 48.33 27.52
CA THR A 6 45.77 48.13 27.76
C THR A 6 45.01 48.09 26.44
N SER A 7 45.16 46.99 25.69
CA SER A 7 44.13 46.62 24.71
C SER A 7 43.29 45.50 25.32
N ALA A 8 42.24 45.90 26.04
CA ALA A 8 41.17 44.96 26.37
C ALA A 8 40.64 44.37 25.05
N PRO A 9 40.47 43.04 24.94
CA PRO A 9 39.91 42.45 23.73
C PRO A 9 38.54 43.06 23.47
N ASP A 10 38.33 43.53 22.23
CA ASP A 10 37.06 44.10 21.77
C ASP A 10 35.91 43.16 22.18
N PRO A 11 34.89 43.62 22.94
CA PRO A 11 33.82 42.76 23.40
C PRO A 11 33.22 42.02 22.20
N SER A 12 33.22 40.69 22.27
CA SER A 12 32.60 39.88 21.22
C SER A 12 31.18 40.36 20.97
N PRO A 13 30.76 40.57 19.70
CA PRO A 13 29.45 41.11 19.41
C PRO A 13 28.37 40.27 20.11
N PRO A 14 27.32 40.90 20.66
CA PRO A 14 26.29 40.20 21.41
C PRO A 14 25.67 39.10 20.54
N ARG A 15 25.64 37.88 21.07
CA ARG A 15 25.02 36.73 20.38
C ARG A 15 23.52 36.98 20.28
N GLN A 16 23.02 37.18 19.06
CA GLN A 16 21.60 37.28 18.78
C GLN A 16 21.05 35.90 18.40
N GLY A 17 20.01 35.45 19.11
CA GLY A 17 19.30 34.22 18.78
C GLY A 17 18.41 34.41 17.55
N VAL A 18 18.31 33.40 16.70
CA VAL A 18 17.41 33.39 15.53
C VAL A 18 16.34 32.32 15.72
N ARG A 19 15.08 32.66 15.44
CA ARG A 19 13.97 31.70 15.48
C ARG A 19 13.93 30.86 14.21
N LEU A 20 13.66 29.55 14.36
CA LEU A 20 13.43 28.67 13.23
C LEU A 20 12.07 29.00 12.57
N PRO A 21 12.00 29.09 11.24
CA PRO A 21 10.74 29.34 10.53
C PRO A 21 9.92 28.06 10.43
N LEU A 22 9.19 27.73 11.51
CA LEU A 22 8.36 26.52 11.59
C LEU A 22 6.98 26.72 10.96
N ALA A 23 6.56 25.77 10.11
CA ALA A 23 5.24 25.77 9.52
C ALA A 23 4.16 25.24 10.50
N ARG A 24 2.90 25.59 10.24
CA ARG A 24 1.75 24.99 10.95
C ARG A 24 1.43 23.62 10.33
N PRO A 25 1.23 22.56 11.14
CA PRO A 25 1.14 21.20 10.62
C PRO A 25 -0.28 20.83 10.14
N VAL A 26 -0.78 21.54 9.13
CA VAL A 26 -2.17 21.37 8.65
C VAL A 26 -2.34 20.04 7.91
N VAL A 27 -1.39 19.66 7.07
CA VAL A 27 -1.50 18.44 6.25
C VAL A 27 -1.48 17.20 7.14
N THR A 28 -0.69 17.20 8.21
CA THR A 28 -0.68 16.12 9.20
C THR A 28 -2.09 15.84 9.74
N TYR A 29 -2.85 16.87 10.10
CA TYR A 29 -4.21 16.71 10.58
C TYR A 29 -5.18 16.24 9.50
N VAL A 30 -5.02 16.72 8.26
CA VAL A 30 -5.81 16.24 7.12
C VAL A 30 -5.57 14.75 6.87
N LEU A 31 -4.32 14.29 6.91
CA LEU A 31 -3.97 12.88 6.74
C LEU A 31 -4.53 12.01 7.88
N LEU A 32 -4.44 12.48 9.13
CA LEU A 32 -5.07 11.81 10.27
C LEU A 32 -6.58 11.67 10.11
N GLY A 33 -7.25 12.75 9.67
CA GLY A 33 -8.67 12.73 9.36
C GLY A 33 -9.02 11.74 8.25
N ALA A 34 -8.24 11.72 7.17
CA ALA A 34 -8.43 10.78 6.07
C ALA A 34 -8.30 9.32 6.54
N ILE A 35 -7.23 8.99 7.29
CA ILE A 35 -7.03 7.66 7.87
C ILE A 35 -8.21 7.26 8.77
N ALA A 36 -8.70 8.17 9.61
CA ALA A 36 -9.85 7.90 10.46
C ALA A 36 -11.13 7.62 9.66
N VAL A 37 -11.38 8.38 8.58
CA VAL A 37 -12.54 8.17 7.70
C VAL A 37 -12.48 6.79 7.02
N PHE A 38 -11.33 6.42 6.47
CA PHE A 38 -11.15 5.10 5.84
C PHE A 38 -11.29 3.96 6.85
N PHE A 39 -10.82 4.14 8.09
CA PHE A 39 -11.00 3.16 9.16
C PHE A 39 -12.47 2.96 9.57
N VAL A 40 -13.26 4.04 9.59
CA VAL A 40 -14.70 3.93 9.79
C VAL A 40 -15.35 3.19 8.60
N LEU A 41 -14.93 3.51 7.38
CA LEU A 41 -15.47 2.88 6.17
C LEU A 41 -15.22 1.36 6.12
N GLU A 42 -13.99 0.90 6.38
CA GLU A 42 -13.67 -0.54 6.47
C GLU A 42 -14.42 -1.24 7.61
N THR A 43 -14.63 -0.53 8.73
CA THR A 43 -15.40 -1.05 9.87
C THR A 43 -16.87 -1.31 9.48
N VAL A 44 -17.50 -0.36 8.78
CA VAL A 44 -18.91 -0.45 8.37
C VAL A 44 -19.11 -1.45 7.22
N LEU A 45 -18.16 -1.59 6.30
CA LEU A 45 -18.28 -2.45 5.11
C LEU A 45 -17.89 -3.92 5.33
N GLY A 46 -17.53 -4.32 6.54
CA GLY A 46 -17.24 -5.72 6.87
C GLY A 46 -16.34 -5.93 8.08
N GLY A 47 -15.83 -4.86 8.69
CA GLY A 47 -14.99 -4.89 9.89
C GLY A 47 -13.53 -4.62 9.58
N SER A 48 -12.86 -3.84 10.43
CA SER A 48 -11.44 -3.45 10.27
C SER A 48 -10.45 -4.62 10.37
N THR A 49 -10.90 -5.83 10.70
CA THR A 49 -10.08 -7.05 10.71
C THR A 49 -10.46 -8.04 9.61
N SER A 50 -11.48 -7.72 8.81
CA SER A 50 -11.90 -8.55 7.68
C SER A 50 -10.97 -8.32 6.49
N LEU A 51 -10.15 -9.33 6.19
CA LEU A 51 -9.24 -9.29 5.04
C LEU A 51 -10.01 -9.08 3.73
N VAL A 52 -11.20 -9.68 3.61
CA VAL A 52 -12.07 -9.51 2.43
C VAL A 52 -12.54 -8.06 2.29
N ALA A 53 -12.92 -7.40 3.39
CA ALA A 53 -13.35 -6.00 3.35
C ALA A 53 -12.18 -5.08 2.98
N LEU A 54 -11.02 -5.29 3.61
CA LEU A 54 -9.80 -4.54 3.33
C LEU A 54 -9.33 -4.70 1.89
N GLU A 55 -9.36 -5.93 1.37
CA GLU A 55 -9.00 -6.23 -0.01
C GLU A 55 -9.92 -5.51 -1.00
N LYS A 56 -11.25 -5.50 -0.75
CA LYS A 56 -12.20 -4.75 -1.57
C LYS A 56 -11.93 -3.24 -1.54
N LEU A 57 -11.51 -2.71 -0.39
CA LEU A 57 -11.26 -1.29 -0.20
C LEU A 57 -9.91 -0.80 -0.74
N GLY A 58 -9.03 -1.69 -1.15
CA GLY A 58 -7.76 -1.32 -1.77
C GLY A 58 -6.51 -1.70 -1.01
N ALA A 59 -6.60 -2.58 -0.02
CA ALA A 59 -5.40 -3.15 0.60
C ALA A 59 -4.51 -3.80 -0.47
N GLN A 60 -3.21 -3.74 -0.27
CA GLN A 60 -2.24 -4.20 -1.26
C GLN A 60 -2.16 -5.72 -1.23
N VAL A 61 -2.52 -6.35 -2.35
CA VAL A 61 -2.18 -7.74 -2.70
C VAL A 61 -1.36 -7.65 -3.98
N ASN A 62 -0.16 -8.23 -3.98
CA ASN A 62 0.85 -7.95 -4.99
C ASN A 62 0.45 -8.51 -6.36
N SER A 63 -0.11 -9.72 -6.42
CA SER A 63 -0.65 -10.28 -7.66
C SER A 63 -1.78 -9.43 -8.26
N GLN A 64 -2.59 -8.78 -7.43
CA GLN A 64 -3.65 -7.87 -7.91
C GLN A 64 -3.09 -6.54 -8.41
N VAL A 65 -2.03 -6.02 -7.80
CA VAL A 65 -1.30 -4.86 -8.33
C VAL A 65 -0.79 -5.16 -9.73
N ALA A 66 -0.21 -6.36 -9.92
CA ALA A 66 0.25 -6.83 -11.23
C ALA A 66 -0.89 -7.03 -12.23
N GLY A 67 -2.07 -7.43 -11.74
CA GLY A 67 -3.33 -7.51 -12.52
C GLY A 67 -3.96 -6.16 -12.88
N GLY A 68 -3.21 -5.06 -12.76
CA GLY A 68 -3.63 -3.73 -13.19
C GLY A 68 -4.22 -2.85 -12.08
N ALA A 69 -4.38 -3.34 -10.85
CA ALA A 69 -4.88 -2.55 -9.72
C ALA A 69 -3.77 -1.72 -9.03
N CYS A 70 -2.99 -0.97 -9.81
CA CYS A 70 -1.83 -0.22 -9.30
C CYS A 70 -2.18 0.85 -8.25
N TRP A 71 -3.43 1.34 -8.26
CA TRP A 71 -3.97 2.27 -7.27
C TRP A 71 -3.93 1.71 -5.83
N ARG A 72 -3.89 0.38 -5.67
CA ARG A 72 -3.74 -0.29 -4.36
C ARG A 72 -2.44 0.11 -3.64
N LEU A 73 -1.37 0.44 -4.37
CA LEU A 73 -0.12 0.92 -3.77
C LEU A 73 -0.32 2.22 -2.98
N LEU A 74 -1.24 3.08 -3.43
CA LEU A 74 -1.59 4.32 -2.73
C LEU A 74 -2.69 4.08 -1.69
N ALA A 75 -3.76 3.37 -2.08
CA ALA A 75 -4.93 3.19 -1.23
C ALA A 75 -4.60 2.44 0.08
N ALA A 76 -3.71 1.44 0.01
CA ALA A 76 -3.27 0.68 1.18
C ALA A 76 -2.65 1.56 2.28
N MET A 77 -2.14 2.75 1.96
CA MET A 77 -1.58 3.69 2.94
C MET A 77 -2.63 4.25 3.91
N PHE A 78 -3.92 4.17 3.57
CA PHE A 78 -5.02 4.75 4.36
C PHE A 78 -5.86 3.71 5.12
N LEU A 79 -5.72 2.43 4.80
CA LEU A 79 -6.43 1.32 5.43
C LEU A 79 -5.63 0.75 6.61
N HIS A 80 -6.29 0.18 7.61
CA HIS A 80 -5.60 -0.39 8.77
C HIS A 80 -6.22 -1.71 9.23
N ILE A 81 -5.43 -2.57 9.86
CA ILE A 81 -5.89 -3.89 10.31
C ILE A 81 -6.11 -3.83 11.82
N GLY A 82 -7.35 -3.51 12.20
CA GLY A 82 -7.77 -3.43 13.60
C GLY A 82 -7.35 -2.16 14.34
N LEU A 83 -7.96 -1.96 15.52
CA LEU A 83 -7.88 -0.72 16.29
C LEU A 83 -6.47 -0.39 16.79
N THR A 84 -5.72 -1.40 17.25
CA THR A 84 -4.35 -1.20 17.73
C THR A 84 -3.44 -0.68 16.63
N HIS A 85 -3.61 -1.18 15.39
CA HIS A 85 -2.76 -0.80 14.27
C HIS A 85 -2.99 0.66 13.85
N ILE A 86 -4.26 1.11 13.75
CA ILE A 86 -4.55 2.52 13.49
C ILE A 86 -4.11 3.42 14.65
N ALA A 87 -4.29 3.01 15.91
CA ALA A 87 -3.93 3.83 17.07
C ALA A 87 -2.42 4.16 17.07
N PHE A 88 -1.56 3.15 16.87
CA PHE A 88 -0.12 3.35 16.80
C PHE A 88 0.30 4.20 15.60
N ASN A 89 -0.25 3.95 14.40
CA ASN A 89 0.07 4.75 13.21
C ASN A 89 -0.43 6.20 13.35
N GLY A 90 -1.63 6.40 13.86
CA GLY A 90 -2.22 7.71 14.11
C GLY A 90 -1.41 8.51 15.13
N TRP A 91 -0.99 7.88 16.23
CA TRP A 91 -0.11 8.52 17.21
C TRP A 91 1.25 8.86 16.61
N ALA A 92 1.85 7.94 15.85
CA ALA A 92 3.15 8.15 15.21
C ALA A 92 3.09 9.30 14.17
N LEU A 93 2.05 9.33 13.33
CA LEU A 93 1.81 10.41 12.37
C LEU A 93 1.52 11.74 13.08
N PHE A 94 0.73 11.74 14.16
CA PHE A 94 0.50 12.95 14.95
C PHE A 94 1.79 13.50 15.57
N SER A 95 2.67 12.62 16.05
CA SER A 95 3.94 13.01 16.67
C SER A 95 4.95 13.47 15.62
N LEU A 96 5.37 12.55 14.74
CA LEU A 96 6.41 12.77 13.74
C LEU A 96 5.93 13.69 12.61
N GLY A 97 4.68 13.56 12.17
CA GLY A 97 4.13 14.35 11.07
C GLY A 97 4.13 15.83 11.39
N ARG A 98 3.70 16.23 12.59
CA ARG A 98 3.70 17.63 12.99
C ARG A 98 5.10 18.23 13.02
N GLU A 99 6.08 17.45 13.47
CA GLU A 99 7.46 17.88 13.57
C GLU A 99 8.12 18.01 12.18
N VAL A 100 7.99 16.99 11.33
CA VAL A 100 8.52 17.02 9.97
C VAL A 100 7.81 18.09 9.13
N GLU A 101 6.49 18.25 9.26
CA GLU A 101 5.77 19.33 8.57
C GLU A 101 6.21 20.71 9.03
N ALA A 102 6.45 20.89 10.33
CA ALA A 102 6.99 22.13 10.85
C ALA A 102 8.38 22.45 10.28
N PHE A 103 9.26 21.45 10.13
CA PHE A 103 10.63 21.65 9.62
C PHE A 103 10.70 21.84 8.10
N TYR A 104 9.89 21.11 7.34
CA TYR A 104 9.96 21.09 5.87
C TYR A 104 8.93 22.01 5.20
N GLY A 105 7.86 22.38 5.90
CA GLY A 105 6.68 23.01 5.33
C GLY A 105 5.76 22.03 4.61
N SER A 106 4.47 22.37 4.52
CA SER A 106 3.39 21.48 4.08
C SER A 106 3.61 20.85 2.70
N GLY A 107 4.11 21.59 1.70
CA GLY A 107 4.32 21.04 0.35
C GLY A 107 5.39 19.95 0.30
N ARG A 108 6.53 20.18 0.96
CA ARG A 108 7.62 19.20 1.03
C ARG A 108 7.26 18.02 1.91
N PHE A 109 6.59 18.27 3.04
CA PHE A 109 6.05 17.23 3.89
C PHE A 109 5.11 16.29 3.13
N THR A 110 4.15 16.85 2.39
CA THR A 110 3.21 16.08 1.56
C THR A 110 3.95 15.19 0.56
N THR A 111 4.96 15.77 -0.10
CA THR A 111 5.81 15.05 -1.06
C THR A 111 6.55 13.88 -0.40
N ILE A 112 7.17 14.12 0.76
CA ILE A 112 7.90 13.10 1.52
C ILE A 112 6.94 12.00 1.97
N TYR A 113 5.82 12.35 2.60
CA TYR A 113 4.84 11.39 3.12
C TYR A 113 4.31 10.47 2.02
N LEU A 114 3.80 11.06 0.92
CA LEU A 114 3.18 10.29 -0.16
C LEU A 114 4.21 9.43 -0.90
N LEU A 115 5.35 9.99 -1.29
CA LEU A 115 6.32 9.27 -2.09
C LEU A 115 7.07 8.20 -1.27
N SER A 116 7.33 8.44 0.02
CA SER A 116 7.90 7.40 0.88
C SER A 116 6.93 6.27 1.18
N GLY A 117 5.64 6.57 1.36
CA GLY A 117 4.59 5.56 1.46
C GLY A 117 4.52 4.69 0.20
N LEU A 118 4.45 5.32 -0.97
CA LEU A 118 4.46 4.63 -2.27
C LEU A 118 5.72 3.79 -2.47
N PHE A 119 6.90 4.28 -2.07
CA PHE A 119 8.13 3.49 -2.12
C PHE A 119 8.12 2.32 -1.14
N GLY A 120 7.52 2.47 0.03
CA GLY A 120 7.29 1.35 0.95
C GLY A 120 6.43 0.26 0.30
N SER A 121 5.28 0.65 -0.26
CA SER A 121 4.39 -0.24 -1.00
C SER A 121 5.07 -0.87 -2.22
N LEU A 122 5.89 -0.10 -2.95
CA LEU A 122 6.67 -0.61 -4.08
C LEU A 122 7.76 -1.59 -3.64
N ALA A 123 8.47 -1.32 -2.54
CA ALA A 123 9.46 -2.24 -2.00
C ALA A 123 8.80 -3.58 -1.63
N TYR A 124 7.62 -3.51 -0.99
CA TYR A 124 6.83 -4.71 -0.71
C TYR A 124 6.34 -5.41 -1.98
N TYR A 125 6.00 -4.66 -3.02
CA TYR A 125 5.61 -5.23 -4.31
C TYR A 125 6.77 -5.96 -5.01
N LEU A 126 7.99 -5.42 -4.91
CA LEU A 126 9.17 -6.00 -5.53
C LEU A 126 9.74 -7.19 -4.78
N LEU A 127 9.66 -7.18 -3.44
CA LEU A 127 10.43 -8.09 -2.58
C LEU A 127 9.55 -8.92 -1.63
N GLY A 128 8.31 -8.50 -1.39
CA GLY A 128 7.40 -9.14 -0.45
C GLY A 128 6.68 -10.37 -1.01
N PRO A 129 6.08 -11.18 -0.13
CA PRO A 129 5.18 -12.26 -0.52
C PRO A 129 3.84 -11.72 -1.03
N ASP A 130 2.99 -12.59 -1.57
CA ASP A 130 1.63 -12.22 -2.00
C ASP A 130 0.65 -12.29 -0.83
N VAL A 131 0.89 -11.47 0.19
CA VAL A 131 0.05 -11.38 1.38
C VAL A 131 -0.53 -9.97 1.47
N LEU A 132 -1.78 -9.88 1.90
CA LEU A 132 -2.46 -8.60 2.07
C LEU A 132 -1.68 -7.69 3.03
N SER A 133 -1.42 -6.45 2.59
CA SER A 133 -0.78 -5.41 3.39
C SER A 133 -1.57 -4.11 3.35
N ALA A 134 -1.68 -3.46 4.50
CA ALA A 134 -2.34 -2.17 4.68
C ALA A 134 -1.68 -1.42 5.84
N GLY A 135 -1.66 -0.08 5.77
CA GLY A 135 -1.22 0.80 6.83
C GLY A 135 -0.36 1.96 6.35
N ALA A 136 -0.44 3.08 7.07
CA ALA A 136 0.36 4.28 6.81
C ALA A 136 1.85 4.13 7.18
N SER A 137 2.23 3.01 7.80
CA SER A 137 3.52 2.84 8.49
C SER A 137 4.75 3.01 7.57
N GLY A 138 4.68 2.62 6.30
CA GLY A 138 5.75 2.92 5.32
C GLY A 138 6.01 4.42 5.17
N ALA A 139 4.95 5.22 5.08
CA ALA A 139 5.08 6.68 5.03
C ALA A 139 5.59 7.26 6.35
N VAL A 140 5.14 6.74 7.50
CA VAL A 140 5.62 7.14 8.83
C VAL A 140 7.12 6.87 8.99
N PHE A 141 7.62 5.71 8.57
CA PHE A 141 9.06 5.45 8.53
C PHE A 141 9.79 6.37 7.55
N GLY A 142 9.15 6.77 6.46
CA GLY A 142 9.63 7.84 5.60
C GLY A 142 9.81 9.18 6.32
N LEU A 143 8.88 9.55 7.18
CA LEU A 143 9.00 10.74 8.03
C LEU A 143 10.18 10.63 8.99
N VAL A 144 10.41 9.45 9.59
CA VAL A 144 11.59 9.19 10.43
C VAL A 144 12.88 9.41 9.62
N GLY A 145 12.96 8.85 8.42
CA GLY A 145 14.11 9.04 7.52
C GLY A 145 14.33 10.51 7.17
N ALA A 146 13.26 11.24 6.88
CA ALA A 146 13.33 12.66 6.56
C ALA A 146 13.74 13.52 7.77
N GLU A 147 13.29 13.17 8.98
CA GLU A 147 13.69 13.85 10.21
C GLU A 147 15.19 13.64 10.48
N ILE A 148 15.68 12.41 10.35
CA ILE A 148 17.12 12.08 10.43
C ILE A 148 17.92 12.93 9.44
N ALA A 149 17.48 12.99 8.17
CA ALA A 149 18.14 13.78 7.14
C ALA A 149 18.18 15.28 7.49
N TYR A 150 17.09 15.81 8.05
CA TYR A 150 17.02 17.21 8.48
C TYR A 150 18.00 17.50 9.61
N LEU A 151 18.03 16.65 10.65
CA LEU A 151 18.90 16.82 11.82
C LEU A 151 20.37 16.72 11.45
N LEU A 152 20.74 15.78 10.56
CA LEU A 152 22.12 15.63 10.09
C LEU A 152 22.59 16.82 9.26
N ARG A 153 21.72 17.37 8.41
CA ARG A 153 22.02 18.56 7.59
C ARG A 153 22.12 19.82 8.42
N ASN A 154 21.19 20.01 9.35
CA ASN A 154 21.07 21.22 10.15
C ASN A 154 21.72 21.08 11.53
N ARG A 155 22.66 20.13 11.70
CA ARG A 155 23.30 19.80 12.99
C ARG A 155 23.90 21.02 13.72
N GLY A 156 24.42 21.99 12.96
CA GLY A 156 24.96 23.23 13.50
C GLY A 156 23.89 24.18 14.06
N LEU A 157 22.64 24.09 13.55
CA LEU A 157 21.50 24.88 14.02
C LEU A 157 20.81 24.22 15.22
N VAL A 158 20.68 22.89 15.24
CA VAL A 158 19.93 22.16 16.28
C VAL A 158 20.78 21.72 17.48
N GLY A 159 22.10 21.72 17.35
CA GLY A 159 23.03 21.50 18.46
C GLY A 159 22.82 20.20 19.24
N ALA A 160 22.92 20.27 20.58
CA ALA A 160 22.82 19.12 21.46
C ALA A 160 21.44 18.45 21.45
N LEU A 161 20.37 19.26 21.38
CA LEU A 161 18.99 18.76 21.32
C LEU A 161 18.76 17.89 20.08
N GLY A 162 19.28 18.34 18.92
CA GLY A 162 19.20 17.57 17.68
C GLY A 162 19.97 16.24 17.74
N ARG A 163 21.11 16.19 18.44
CA ARG A 163 21.85 14.93 18.66
C ARG A 163 21.08 13.94 19.54
N GLN A 164 20.46 14.43 20.62
CA GLN A 164 19.62 13.59 21.47
C GLN A 164 18.41 13.06 20.70
N ARG A 165 17.76 13.93 19.91
CA ARG A 165 16.64 13.53 19.06
C ARG A 165 17.05 12.46 18.03
N LEU A 166 18.20 12.64 17.38
CA LEU A 166 18.74 11.65 16.44
C LEU A 166 18.99 10.29 17.11
N ALA A 167 19.53 10.28 18.33
CA ALA A 167 19.71 9.05 19.11
C ALA A 167 18.36 8.37 19.42
N ASN A 168 17.34 9.14 19.83
CA ASN A 168 16.01 8.61 20.08
C ASN A 168 15.36 8.00 18.82
N LEU A 169 15.52 8.64 17.67
CA LEU A 169 15.04 8.10 16.39
C LEU A 169 15.77 6.81 16.00
N ALA A 170 17.07 6.72 16.24
CA ALA A 170 17.84 5.50 15.99
C ALA A 170 17.35 4.33 16.86
N VAL A 171 17.06 4.59 18.14
CA VAL A 171 16.46 3.58 19.05
C VAL A 171 15.06 3.19 18.56
N LEU A 172 14.22 4.17 18.19
CA LEU A 172 12.88 3.91 17.65
C LEU A 172 12.93 2.99 16.43
N VAL A 173 13.80 3.28 15.46
CA VAL A 173 13.98 2.44 14.26
C VAL A 173 14.45 1.04 14.65
N GLY A 174 15.48 0.94 15.50
CA GLY A 174 16.01 -0.36 15.95
C GLY A 174 14.95 -1.23 16.62
N VAL A 175 14.19 -0.66 17.57
CA VAL A 175 13.12 -1.37 18.27
C VAL A 175 12.01 -1.80 17.31
N ASN A 176 11.53 -0.90 16.44
CA ASN A 176 10.43 -1.26 15.53
C ASN A 176 10.84 -2.32 14.51
N LEU A 177 12.08 -2.28 13.98
CA LEU A 177 12.56 -3.32 13.08
C LEU A 177 12.62 -4.68 13.77
N VAL A 178 13.13 -4.74 15.01
CA VAL A 178 13.15 -5.97 15.82
C VAL A 178 11.73 -6.48 16.06
N LEU A 179 10.81 -5.60 16.50
CA LEU A 179 9.41 -5.97 16.71
C LEU A 179 8.74 -6.45 15.43
N GLY A 180 9.07 -5.87 14.28
CA GLY A 180 8.52 -6.31 13.00
C GLY A 180 9.01 -7.68 12.53
N PHE A 181 10.16 -8.15 13.02
CA PHE A 181 10.59 -9.53 12.80
C PHE A 181 9.98 -10.53 13.80
N THR A 182 9.43 -10.05 14.93
CA THR A 182 8.86 -10.92 15.98
C THR A 182 7.34 -10.93 16.01
N ILE A 183 6.66 -9.89 15.49
CA ILE A 183 5.21 -9.78 15.48
C ILE A 183 4.68 -10.03 14.05
N PRO A 184 3.91 -11.11 13.82
CA PRO A 184 3.28 -11.37 12.53
C PRO A 184 2.36 -10.22 12.09
N GLY A 185 2.37 -9.93 10.79
CA GLY A 185 1.54 -8.86 10.19
C GLY A 185 2.22 -7.49 10.10
N ILE A 186 3.42 -7.32 10.66
CA ILE A 186 4.23 -6.11 10.46
C ILE A 186 5.00 -6.18 9.14
N ASN A 187 4.84 -5.17 8.29
CA ASN A 187 5.49 -5.11 6.98
C ASN A 187 6.86 -4.41 7.04
N ASN A 188 7.90 -5.15 7.45
CA ASN A 188 9.27 -4.65 7.53
C ASN A 188 9.84 -4.17 6.19
N ILE A 189 9.44 -4.79 5.08
CA ILE A 189 9.92 -4.39 3.75
C ILE A 189 9.39 -3.00 3.40
N ALA A 190 8.10 -2.75 3.66
CA ALA A 190 7.52 -1.43 3.46
C ALA A 190 8.12 -0.37 4.40
N HIS A 191 8.40 -0.74 5.66
CA HIS A 191 9.06 0.16 6.61
C HIS A 191 10.46 0.55 6.14
N LEU A 192 11.26 -0.42 5.71
CA LEU A 192 12.62 -0.17 5.22
C LEU A 192 12.61 0.65 3.92
N GLY A 193 11.72 0.32 2.97
CA GLY A 193 11.53 1.07 1.74
C GLY A 193 11.11 2.52 2.01
N GLY A 194 10.19 2.72 2.96
CA GLY A 194 9.78 4.03 3.45
C GLY A 194 10.94 4.80 4.08
N LEU A 195 11.67 4.20 5.01
CA LEU A 195 12.81 4.82 5.71
C LEU A 195 13.90 5.28 4.75
N ILE A 196 14.32 4.42 3.83
CA ILE A 196 15.39 4.72 2.85
C ILE A 196 14.95 5.84 1.91
N SER A 197 13.75 5.73 1.33
CA SER A 197 13.22 6.75 0.41
C SER A 197 12.99 8.08 1.12
N GLY A 198 12.50 8.06 2.36
CA GLY A 198 12.30 9.25 3.18
C GLY A 198 13.59 9.94 3.58
N ALA A 199 14.64 9.19 3.89
CA ALA A 199 15.97 9.75 4.12
C ALA A 199 16.55 10.40 2.84
N ALA A 200 16.37 9.76 1.69
CA ALA A 200 16.81 10.32 0.40
C ALA A 200 16.02 11.58 0.01
N LEU A 201 14.69 11.55 0.09
CA LEU A 201 13.81 12.69 -0.16
C LEU A 201 14.06 13.82 0.85
N GLY A 202 14.21 13.49 2.13
CA GLY A 202 14.56 14.44 3.18
C GLY A 202 15.89 15.13 2.87
N CYS A 203 16.91 14.38 2.46
CA CYS A 203 18.18 14.96 2.00
C CYS A 203 17.99 15.86 0.77
N ALA A 204 17.14 15.50 -0.18
CA ALA A 204 16.93 16.32 -1.37
C ALA A 204 16.12 17.60 -1.10
N LEU A 205 15.14 17.53 -0.19
CA LEU A 205 14.13 18.57 0.03
C LEU A 205 14.40 19.41 1.29
N ALA A 206 15.29 18.99 2.19
CA ALA A 206 15.53 19.71 3.45
C ALA A 206 15.93 21.17 3.20
N PRO A 207 15.32 22.13 3.90
CA PRO A 207 15.59 23.55 3.71
C PRO A 207 17.08 23.85 3.92
N ARG A 208 17.58 24.83 3.16
CA ARG A 208 18.95 25.35 3.26
C ARG A 208 18.90 26.74 3.84
N TYR A 209 18.89 26.80 5.17
CA TYR A 209 18.81 28.07 5.87
C TYR A 209 20.11 28.86 5.72
N GLN A 210 19.95 30.12 5.32
CA GLN A 210 21.00 31.14 5.35
C GLN A 210 20.50 32.31 6.19
N VAL A 211 21.41 32.95 6.92
CA VAL A 211 21.10 34.17 7.65
C VAL A 211 20.98 35.31 6.65
N ALA A 212 19.79 35.91 6.58
CA ALA A 212 19.55 37.18 5.93
C ALA A 212 19.34 38.26 6.99
N TRP A 213 19.71 39.49 6.69
CA TRP A 213 19.53 40.64 7.58
C TRP A 213 18.40 41.51 7.07
N GLU A 214 17.41 41.76 7.92
CA GLU A 214 16.34 42.73 7.68
C GLU A 214 16.56 43.94 8.60
N PHE A 215 16.46 45.16 8.05
CA PHE A 215 16.54 46.38 8.85
C PHE A 215 15.14 46.74 9.35
N THR A 216 14.95 46.64 10.67
CA THR A 216 13.70 46.95 11.35
C THR A 216 13.81 48.27 12.13
N ALA A 217 12.70 48.79 12.65
CA ALA A 217 12.70 50.02 13.47
C ALA A 217 13.58 49.91 14.74
N THR A 218 13.87 48.69 15.20
CA THR A 218 14.75 48.41 16.36
C THR A 218 16.18 48.03 15.96
N GLY A 219 16.54 48.11 14.68
CA GLY A 219 17.86 47.78 14.15
C GLY A 219 17.91 46.54 13.23
N PRO A 220 19.11 46.11 12.82
CA PRO A 220 19.28 44.92 11.98
C PRO A 220 18.89 43.66 12.76
N ALA A 221 17.92 42.90 12.22
CA ALA A 221 17.41 41.68 12.79
C ALA A 221 17.78 40.49 11.87
N PRO A 222 18.47 39.45 12.39
CA PRO A 222 18.80 38.27 11.62
C PRO A 222 17.56 37.38 11.43
N ARG A 223 17.38 36.87 10.22
CA ARG A 223 16.31 35.94 9.86
C ARG A 223 16.86 34.77 9.05
N LEU A 224 16.41 33.56 9.36
CA LEU A 224 16.71 32.40 8.51
C LEU A 224 15.80 32.38 7.28
N VAL A 225 16.41 32.35 6.10
CA VAL A 225 15.72 32.23 4.83
C VAL A 225 16.12 30.92 4.18
N ASP A 226 15.12 30.15 3.72
CA ASP A 226 15.37 28.94 2.96
C ASP A 226 15.80 29.28 1.53
N ARG A 227 17.02 28.85 1.16
CA ARG A 227 17.61 29.05 -0.17
C ARG A 227 17.69 27.75 -0.97
N MET A 228 16.94 26.71 -0.62
CA MET A 228 16.90 25.49 -1.42
C MET A 228 16.29 25.76 -2.81
N PRO A 229 17.05 25.59 -3.91
CA PRO A 229 16.54 25.87 -5.24
C PRO A 229 15.40 24.93 -5.63
N ARG A 230 14.34 25.49 -6.25
CA ARG A 230 13.15 24.72 -6.67
C ARG A 230 13.45 23.66 -7.73
N TRP A 231 14.38 23.93 -8.65
CA TRP A 231 14.76 22.96 -9.69
C TRP A 231 15.40 21.69 -9.12
N ARG A 232 16.15 21.77 -8.02
CA ARG A 232 16.70 20.58 -7.34
C ARG A 232 15.61 19.75 -6.68
N GLN A 233 14.61 20.42 -6.10
CA GLN A 233 13.44 19.75 -5.53
C GLN A 233 12.66 19.04 -6.64
N ALA A 234 12.37 19.72 -7.75
CA ALA A 234 11.70 19.14 -8.91
C ALA A 234 12.48 17.97 -9.51
N GLY A 235 13.80 18.11 -9.69
CA GLY A 235 14.66 17.03 -10.19
C GLY A 235 14.67 15.80 -9.28
N ALA A 236 14.71 15.99 -7.95
CA ALA A 236 14.64 14.87 -7.01
C ALA A 236 13.28 14.15 -7.06
N VAL A 237 12.17 14.91 -7.14
CA VAL A 237 10.83 14.34 -7.32
C VAL A 237 10.74 13.58 -8.64
N LEU A 238 11.28 14.12 -9.74
CA LEU A 238 11.29 13.45 -11.03
C LEU A 238 12.05 12.11 -10.98
N VAL A 239 13.23 12.08 -10.36
CA VAL A 239 14.00 10.83 -10.19
C VAL A 239 13.20 9.78 -9.42
N VAL A 240 12.51 10.19 -8.36
CA VAL A 240 11.63 9.32 -7.58
C VAL A 240 10.47 8.80 -8.43
N LEU A 241 9.80 9.67 -9.19
CA LEU A 241 8.69 9.25 -10.06
C LEU A 241 9.14 8.26 -11.13
N VAL A 242 10.32 8.47 -11.75
CA VAL A 242 10.91 7.54 -12.71
C VAL A 242 11.22 6.19 -12.04
N ALA A 243 11.80 6.20 -10.84
CA ALA A 243 12.07 4.99 -10.08
C ALA A 243 10.78 4.24 -9.67
N LEU A 244 9.70 4.97 -9.34
CA LEU A 244 8.39 4.37 -9.06
C LEU A 244 7.83 3.67 -10.31
N VAL A 245 7.83 4.34 -11.46
CA VAL A 245 7.34 3.76 -12.73
C VAL A 245 8.18 2.55 -13.15
N GLY A 246 9.50 2.68 -13.12
CA GLY A 246 10.41 1.58 -13.44
C GLY A 246 10.25 0.40 -12.47
N GLY A 247 10.08 0.68 -11.18
CA GLY A 247 9.82 -0.35 -10.17
C GLY A 247 8.49 -1.07 -10.38
N VAL A 248 7.41 -0.36 -10.71
CA VAL A 248 6.12 -1.01 -11.04
C VAL A 248 6.28 -1.92 -12.25
N ALA A 249 7.00 -1.50 -13.29
CA ALA A 249 7.27 -2.34 -14.45
C ALA A 249 8.05 -3.62 -14.09
N LEU A 250 9.07 -3.51 -13.22
CA LEU A 250 9.81 -4.67 -12.70
C LEU A 250 8.94 -5.59 -11.84
N GLY A 251 8.08 -5.03 -11.01
CA GLY A 251 7.12 -5.79 -10.23
C GLY A 251 6.13 -6.54 -11.11
N ASN A 252 5.60 -5.91 -12.16
CA ASN A 252 4.70 -6.57 -13.11
C ASN A 252 5.37 -7.80 -13.75
N GLN A 253 6.67 -7.72 -14.07
CA GLN A 253 7.43 -8.86 -14.59
C GLN A 253 7.56 -9.98 -13.53
N ARG A 254 7.84 -9.63 -12.28
CA ARG A 254 7.94 -10.60 -11.17
C ARG A 254 6.65 -11.40 -10.98
N TRP A 255 5.50 -10.74 -11.07
CA TRP A 255 4.19 -11.31 -10.77
C TRP A 255 3.43 -11.82 -12.00
N ALA A 256 4.03 -11.75 -13.20
CA ALA A 256 3.40 -12.14 -14.46
C ALA A 256 2.91 -13.60 -14.50
N GLY A 257 3.55 -14.49 -13.71
CA GLY A 257 3.17 -15.91 -13.59
C GLY A 257 2.23 -16.22 -12.43
N SER A 258 1.74 -15.22 -11.70
CA SER A 258 0.78 -15.45 -10.60
C SER A 258 -0.57 -15.89 -11.13
N ALA A 259 -1.30 -16.70 -10.35
CA ALA A 259 -2.62 -17.19 -10.73
C ALA A 259 -3.59 -16.04 -11.08
N ALA A 260 -3.61 -14.96 -10.29
CA ALA A 260 -4.45 -13.80 -10.56
C ALA A 260 -4.18 -13.14 -11.92
N VAL A 261 -2.89 -12.95 -12.29
CA VAL A 261 -2.52 -12.35 -13.58
C VAL A 261 -2.86 -13.29 -14.73
N LEU A 262 -2.55 -14.58 -14.59
CA LEU A 262 -2.85 -15.58 -15.60
C LEU A 262 -4.36 -15.73 -15.83
N ARG A 263 -5.18 -15.70 -14.77
CA ARG A 263 -6.64 -15.68 -14.88
C ARG A 263 -7.15 -14.47 -15.64
N GLN A 264 -6.66 -13.28 -15.32
CA GLN A 264 -7.08 -12.07 -16.03
C GLN A 264 -6.76 -12.15 -17.53
N GLN A 265 -5.57 -12.65 -17.87
CA GLN A 265 -5.20 -12.90 -19.27
C GLN A 265 -6.11 -13.95 -19.92
N ALA A 266 -6.48 -15.01 -19.19
CA ALA A 266 -7.38 -16.04 -19.68
C ALA A 266 -8.79 -15.51 -19.92
N GLN A 267 -9.30 -14.65 -19.05
CA GLN A 267 -10.59 -13.98 -19.23
C GLN A 267 -10.57 -13.08 -20.48
N ALA A 268 -9.48 -12.35 -20.70
CA ALA A 268 -9.28 -11.57 -21.93
C ALA A 268 -9.25 -12.47 -23.18
N ALA A 269 -8.51 -13.58 -23.16
CA ALA A 269 -8.47 -14.54 -24.27
C ALA A 269 -9.86 -15.18 -24.54
N SER A 270 -10.57 -15.59 -23.49
CA SER A 270 -11.90 -16.17 -23.56
C SER A 270 -12.96 -15.20 -24.12
N SER A 271 -12.86 -13.90 -23.77
CA SER A 271 -13.71 -12.86 -24.35
C SER A 271 -13.38 -12.53 -25.80
N ALA A 272 -12.11 -12.68 -26.20
CA ALA A 272 -11.67 -12.59 -27.60
C ALA A 272 -12.03 -13.84 -28.44
N GLY A 273 -12.54 -14.91 -27.80
CA GLY A 273 -12.89 -16.17 -28.45
C GLY A 273 -11.73 -17.16 -28.61
N ASP A 274 -10.53 -16.83 -28.13
CA ASP A 274 -9.38 -17.75 -28.10
C ASP A 274 -9.46 -18.67 -26.88
N LEU A 275 -10.35 -19.66 -26.96
CA LEU A 275 -10.59 -20.63 -25.89
C LEU A 275 -9.36 -21.51 -25.63
N ALA A 276 -8.52 -21.76 -26.63
CA ALA A 276 -7.31 -22.58 -26.49
C ALA A 276 -6.25 -21.86 -25.64
N GLN A 277 -6.02 -20.58 -25.92
CA GLN A 277 -5.14 -19.75 -25.10
C GLN A 277 -5.71 -19.58 -23.68
N ALA A 278 -7.01 -19.33 -23.54
CA ALA A 278 -7.66 -19.21 -22.23
C ALA A 278 -7.46 -20.47 -21.38
N GLN A 279 -7.66 -21.65 -21.96
CA GLN A 279 -7.43 -22.93 -21.29
C GLN A 279 -5.97 -23.06 -20.82
N THR A 280 -5.00 -22.82 -21.71
CA THR A 280 -3.57 -22.92 -21.38
C THR A 280 -3.17 -21.96 -20.25
N LEU A 281 -3.72 -20.74 -20.24
CA LEU A 281 -3.46 -19.76 -19.19
C LEU A 281 -4.04 -20.19 -17.84
N LEU A 282 -5.25 -20.78 -17.82
CA LEU A 282 -5.89 -21.26 -16.61
C LEU A 282 -5.22 -22.51 -16.04
N GLU A 283 -4.77 -23.43 -16.89
CA GLU A 283 -3.96 -24.57 -16.46
C GLU A 283 -2.65 -24.11 -15.78
N ARG A 284 -2.01 -23.07 -16.33
CA ARG A 284 -0.84 -22.44 -15.69
C ARG A 284 -1.20 -21.72 -14.39
N ALA A 285 -2.38 -21.09 -14.32
CA ALA A 285 -2.86 -20.43 -13.11
C ALA A 285 -3.08 -21.44 -11.98
N ILE A 286 -3.72 -22.57 -12.27
CA ILE A 286 -3.92 -23.69 -11.33
C ILE A 286 -2.58 -24.31 -10.91
N ALA A 287 -1.63 -24.42 -11.83
CA ALA A 287 -0.28 -24.91 -11.49
C ALA A 287 0.47 -23.93 -10.56
N ALA A 288 0.22 -22.62 -10.70
CA ALA A 288 0.82 -21.59 -9.85
C ALA A 288 0.16 -21.52 -8.46
N ASP A 289 -1.17 -21.70 -8.39
CA ASP A 289 -1.93 -21.80 -7.15
C ASP A 289 -3.04 -22.86 -7.26
N PRO A 290 -2.78 -24.11 -6.80
CA PRO A 290 -3.77 -25.19 -6.81
C PRO A 290 -4.97 -24.98 -5.88
N THR A 291 -4.95 -23.93 -5.06
CA THR A 291 -6.05 -23.58 -4.14
C THR A 291 -6.91 -22.43 -4.66
N ASP A 292 -6.56 -21.83 -5.81
CA ASP A 292 -7.34 -20.78 -6.45
C ASP A 292 -8.58 -21.37 -7.13
N ALA A 293 -9.65 -21.50 -6.35
CA ALA A 293 -10.93 -22.02 -6.83
C ALA A 293 -11.53 -21.18 -7.98
N GLN A 294 -11.19 -19.89 -8.09
CA GLN A 294 -11.64 -19.09 -9.22
C GLN A 294 -11.00 -19.55 -10.53
N SER A 295 -9.74 -20.03 -10.52
CA SER A 295 -9.07 -20.55 -11.71
C SER A 295 -9.77 -21.80 -12.24
N PHE A 296 -10.20 -22.70 -11.34
CA PHE A 296 -11.00 -23.86 -11.72
C PHE A 296 -12.38 -23.48 -12.25
N PHE A 297 -13.03 -22.48 -11.65
CA PHE A 297 -14.33 -22.01 -12.10
C PHE A 297 -14.27 -21.42 -13.52
N ASP A 298 -13.29 -20.56 -13.78
CA ASP A 298 -13.07 -19.97 -15.10
C ASP A 298 -12.73 -21.06 -16.14
N LEU A 299 -11.98 -22.11 -15.74
CA LEU A 299 -11.63 -23.25 -16.61
C LEU A 299 -12.85 -24.09 -16.97
N GLY A 300 -13.76 -24.33 -16.01
CA GLY A 300 -15.01 -25.02 -16.25
C GLY A 300 -15.85 -24.33 -17.34
N TRP A 301 -15.93 -23.00 -17.29
CA TRP A 301 -16.59 -22.22 -18.34
C TRP A 301 -15.89 -22.29 -19.69
N VAL A 302 -14.56 -22.28 -19.72
CA VAL A 302 -13.81 -22.44 -20.98
C VAL A 302 -14.09 -23.80 -21.61
N HIS A 303 -14.07 -24.89 -20.83
CA HIS A 303 -14.40 -26.23 -21.32
C HIS A 303 -15.85 -26.36 -21.78
N ALA A 304 -16.80 -25.77 -21.05
CA ALA A 304 -18.20 -25.75 -21.47
C ALA A 304 -18.37 -25.05 -22.82
N ARG A 305 -17.69 -23.91 -23.04
CA ARG A 305 -17.69 -23.19 -24.33
C ARG A 305 -16.98 -23.95 -25.46
N GLN A 306 -16.06 -24.85 -25.13
CA GLN A 306 -15.45 -25.79 -26.07
C GLN A 306 -16.32 -27.02 -26.35
N ASN A 307 -17.49 -27.14 -25.70
CA ASN A 307 -18.36 -28.32 -25.73
C ASN A 307 -17.71 -29.59 -25.13
N ASP A 308 -16.69 -29.44 -24.27
CA ASP A 308 -16.08 -30.53 -23.49
C ASP A 308 -16.74 -30.58 -22.10
N LEU A 309 -17.99 -31.02 -22.08
CA LEU A 309 -18.80 -31.11 -20.86
C LEU A 309 -18.17 -31.99 -19.77
N PRO A 310 -17.52 -33.14 -20.07
CA PRO A 310 -16.85 -33.94 -19.05
C PRO A 310 -15.73 -33.19 -18.33
N ARG A 311 -14.88 -32.44 -19.06
CA ARG A 311 -13.84 -31.62 -18.42
C ARG A 311 -14.41 -30.41 -17.68
N ALA A 312 -15.49 -29.82 -18.20
CA ALA A 312 -16.20 -28.74 -17.51
C ALA A 312 -16.71 -29.19 -16.14
N ALA A 313 -17.36 -30.36 -16.08
CA ALA A 313 -17.83 -30.95 -14.83
C ALA A 313 -16.69 -31.16 -13.84
N GLY A 314 -15.58 -31.78 -14.28
CA GLY A 314 -14.41 -32.00 -13.42
C GLY A 314 -13.78 -30.73 -12.86
N ALA A 315 -13.77 -29.64 -13.63
CA ALA A 315 -13.28 -28.34 -13.17
C ALA A 315 -14.22 -27.72 -12.12
N PHE A 316 -15.54 -27.74 -12.33
CA PHE A 316 -16.51 -27.24 -11.34
C PHE A 316 -16.57 -28.11 -10.07
N GLU A 317 -16.38 -29.42 -10.18
CA GLU A 317 -16.21 -30.30 -9.01
C GLU A 317 -15.00 -29.90 -8.18
N ALA A 318 -13.87 -29.54 -8.82
CA ALA A 318 -12.68 -29.06 -8.11
C ALA A 318 -12.98 -27.76 -7.33
N VAL A 319 -13.81 -26.86 -7.88
CA VAL A 319 -14.29 -25.68 -7.15
C VAL A 319 -15.06 -26.08 -5.89
N LEU A 320 -15.97 -27.04 -5.97
CA LEU A 320 -16.75 -27.51 -4.81
C LEU A 320 -15.90 -28.29 -3.79
N LYS A 321 -14.80 -28.92 -4.21
CA LYS A 321 -13.82 -29.54 -3.28
C LYS A 321 -13.10 -28.47 -2.46
N LEU A 322 -12.75 -27.34 -3.07
CA LEU A 322 -12.09 -26.23 -2.38
C LEU A 322 -13.07 -25.37 -1.58
N MET A 323 -14.25 -25.13 -2.13
CA MET A 323 -15.30 -24.30 -1.55
C MET A 323 -16.65 -25.04 -1.62
N PRO A 324 -16.95 -25.89 -0.62
CA PRO A 324 -18.16 -26.73 -0.63
C PRO A 324 -19.47 -25.96 -0.61
N ASN A 325 -19.45 -24.67 -0.27
CA ASN A 325 -20.66 -23.86 -0.11
C ASN A 325 -20.80 -22.77 -1.18
N GLN A 326 -20.67 -23.14 -2.46
CA GLN A 326 -20.78 -22.21 -3.59
C GLN A 326 -22.06 -22.45 -4.39
N PRO A 327 -23.13 -21.64 -4.23
CA PRO A 327 -24.39 -21.82 -4.93
C PRO A 327 -24.22 -21.67 -6.45
N ASP A 328 -23.44 -20.69 -6.90
CA ASP A 328 -23.19 -20.44 -8.32
C ASP A 328 -22.56 -21.67 -9.01
N THR A 329 -21.56 -22.29 -8.37
CA THR A 329 -20.91 -23.50 -8.89
C THR A 329 -21.87 -24.69 -8.92
N ARG A 330 -22.70 -24.88 -7.88
CA ARG A 330 -23.72 -25.93 -7.86
C ARG A 330 -24.71 -25.79 -9.01
N TYR A 331 -25.17 -24.56 -9.26
CA TYR A 331 -26.10 -24.29 -10.35
C TYR A 331 -25.48 -24.68 -11.70
N VAL A 332 -24.29 -24.18 -12.03
CA VAL A 332 -23.67 -24.45 -13.34
C VAL A 332 -23.27 -25.93 -13.49
N LEU A 333 -22.76 -26.58 -12.44
CA LEU A 333 -22.43 -28.00 -12.47
C LEU A 333 -23.68 -28.87 -12.64
N GLY A 334 -24.79 -28.50 -11.99
CA GLY A 334 -26.07 -29.19 -12.15
C GLY A 334 -26.60 -29.15 -13.57
N LEU A 335 -26.48 -27.99 -14.25
CA LEU A 335 -26.82 -27.87 -15.67
C LEU A 335 -25.89 -28.71 -16.55
N VAL A 336 -24.57 -28.68 -16.31
CA VAL A 336 -23.62 -29.51 -17.07
C VAL A 336 -23.91 -31.01 -16.91
N TYR A 337 -24.27 -31.47 -15.71
CA TYR A 337 -24.67 -32.87 -15.50
C TYR A 337 -25.98 -33.23 -16.20
N ALA A 338 -26.94 -32.30 -16.28
CA ALA A 338 -28.17 -32.53 -17.03
C ALA A 338 -27.85 -32.75 -18.52
N ASP A 339 -26.99 -31.91 -19.09
CA ASP A 339 -26.56 -32.02 -20.50
C ASP A 339 -25.71 -33.28 -20.76
N LEU A 340 -24.97 -33.76 -19.76
CA LEU A 340 -24.23 -35.02 -19.81
C LEU A 340 -25.11 -36.28 -19.69
N GLY A 341 -26.41 -36.12 -19.44
CA GLY A 341 -27.31 -37.25 -19.20
C GLY A 341 -27.07 -37.96 -17.86
N GLN A 342 -26.62 -37.21 -16.85
CA GLN A 342 -26.39 -37.68 -15.48
C GLN A 342 -27.46 -37.13 -14.52
N PRO A 343 -28.72 -37.63 -14.59
CA PRO A 343 -29.86 -37.03 -13.91
C PRO A 343 -29.74 -37.06 -12.37
N THR A 344 -29.11 -38.09 -11.80
CA THR A 344 -28.92 -38.21 -10.36
C THR A 344 -28.01 -37.10 -9.82
N ASP A 345 -26.88 -36.86 -10.48
CA ASP A 345 -25.89 -35.85 -10.08
C ASP A 345 -26.41 -34.44 -10.36
N ALA A 346 -27.08 -34.24 -11.51
CA ALA A 346 -27.77 -33.00 -11.84
C ALA A 346 -28.80 -32.62 -10.74
N ARG A 347 -29.63 -33.58 -10.32
CA ARG A 347 -30.63 -33.38 -9.28
C ARG A 347 -29.99 -32.98 -7.95
N ALA A 348 -28.94 -33.68 -7.55
CA ALA A 348 -28.22 -33.37 -6.30
C ALA A 348 -27.65 -31.95 -6.30
N MET A 349 -27.04 -31.51 -7.40
CA MET A 349 -26.44 -30.17 -7.50
C MET A 349 -27.50 -29.06 -7.56
N LEU A 350 -28.54 -29.21 -8.38
CA LEU A 350 -29.60 -28.19 -8.52
C LEU A 350 -30.45 -28.06 -7.25
N GLN A 351 -30.74 -29.16 -6.54
CA GLN A 351 -31.42 -29.10 -5.25
C GLN A 351 -30.54 -28.43 -4.18
N GLY A 352 -29.23 -28.73 -4.18
CA GLY A 352 -28.27 -28.06 -3.29
C GLY A 352 -28.15 -26.56 -3.54
N PHE A 353 -28.27 -26.12 -4.80
CA PHE A 353 -28.37 -24.71 -5.17
C PHE A 353 -29.67 -24.07 -4.64
N LEU A 354 -30.82 -24.71 -4.90
CA LEU A 354 -32.15 -24.21 -4.49
C LEU A 354 -32.34 -24.13 -2.97
N ALA A 355 -31.57 -24.90 -2.19
CA ALA A 355 -31.53 -24.78 -0.73
C ALA A 355 -30.96 -23.43 -0.25
N GLN A 356 -30.21 -22.72 -1.11
CA GLN A 356 -29.59 -21.44 -0.80
C GLN A 356 -30.25 -20.29 -1.54
N GLU A 357 -30.62 -20.50 -2.81
CA GLU A 357 -31.28 -19.53 -3.66
C GLU A 357 -32.70 -20.02 -3.98
N THR A 358 -33.67 -19.55 -3.20
CA THR A 358 -35.06 -20.05 -3.25
C THR A 358 -35.94 -19.29 -4.23
N SER A 359 -35.47 -18.20 -4.84
CA SER A 359 -36.26 -17.35 -5.74
C SER A 359 -35.37 -16.65 -6.76
N GLY A 360 -35.97 -16.23 -7.88
CA GLY A 360 -35.28 -15.57 -8.99
C GLY A 360 -35.16 -16.44 -10.23
N GLU A 361 -34.76 -15.83 -11.35
CA GLU A 361 -34.73 -16.48 -12.67
C GLU A 361 -33.90 -17.77 -12.69
N ARG A 362 -32.75 -17.79 -12.02
CA ARG A 362 -31.90 -18.98 -11.91
C ARG A 362 -32.59 -20.11 -11.12
N ALA A 363 -33.30 -19.76 -10.04
CA ALA A 363 -34.06 -20.73 -9.25
C ALA A 363 -35.23 -21.31 -10.06
N ASP A 364 -35.94 -20.47 -10.81
CA ASP A 364 -37.05 -20.88 -11.67
C ASP A 364 -36.55 -21.80 -12.80
N HIS A 365 -35.43 -21.44 -13.44
CA HIS A 365 -34.78 -22.27 -14.45
C HIS A 365 -34.33 -23.62 -13.86
N ALA A 366 -33.67 -23.62 -12.70
CA ALA A 366 -33.24 -24.86 -12.04
C ALA A 366 -34.42 -25.81 -11.74
N ARG A 367 -35.57 -25.28 -11.31
CA ARG A 367 -36.79 -26.10 -11.12
C ARG A 367 -37.32 -26.66 -12.43
N SER A 368 -37.35 -25.85 -13.48
CA SER A 368 -37.77 -26.31 -14.80
C SER A 368 -36.88 -27.45 -15.32
N VAL A 369 -35.55 -27.33 -15.18
CA VAL A 369 -34.63 -28.42 -15.55
C VAL A 369 -34.94 -29.68 -14.73
N LEU A 370 -35.12 -29.56 -13.41
CA LEU A 370 -35.43 -30.69 -12.53
C LEU A 370 -36.71 -31.45 -12.92
N GLU A 371 -37.73 -30.75 -13.43
CA GLU A 371 -38.99 -31.36 -13.91
C GLU A 371 -38.80 -32.16 -15.20
N THR A 372 -37.80 -31.81 -16.01
CA THR A 372 -37.50 -32.46 -17.29
C THR A 372 -36.51 -33.62 -17.19
N LEU A 373 -35.83 -33.78 -16.04
CA LEU A 373 -34.90 -34.88 -15.84
C LEU A 373 -35.65 -36.22 -15.76
N PRO A 374 -35.12 -37.30 -16.38
CA PRO A 374 -35.75 -38.62 -16.40
C PRO A 374 -35.81 -39.32 -15.03
#